data_AF-F4MX56-F1
#
_entry.id   AF-F4MX56-F1
#
_cell.length_a   1.000
_cell.length_b   1.000
_cell.length_c   1.000
_cell.angle_alpha   90.00
_cell.angle_beta   90.00
_cell.angle_gamma   90.00
#
_symmetry.space_group_name_H-M   'P 1'
#
loop_
_entity.id
_entity.type
_entity.pdbx_description
1 polymer ?
#
loop_
_entity_poly.entity_id
_entity_poly.type
_entity_poly.pdbx_seq_one_letter_code
_entity_poly.pdbx_strand_id
1 'polypeptide(L)'
;MGTNSGASCAPSLSTQLIECCERQSVFSHILNGRFKGGYITRAYGSPQDHQHAVQLELSQLNYMSEAEPYSYLPERAAHLQQLLQQLVITMLKWGEQQYQH
;
A
#
# COMPACT_ATOMS: atom_id res chain seq x y z
N MET A 1 -3.27 -2.13 4.87
CA MET A 1 -3.27 -2.46 3.43
C MET A 1 -4.41 -3.43 3.14
N GLY A 2 -5.09 -3.28 1.99
CA GLY A 2 -6.19 -4.16 1.57
C GLY A 2 -6.02 -4.66 0.13
N THR A 3 -6.28 -5.95 -0.11
CA THR A 3 -6.10 -6.64 -1.40
C THR A 3 -7.32 -7.48 -1.81
N ASN A 4 -8.50 -7.08 -1.37
CA ASN A 4 -9.75 -7.83 -1.43
C ASN A 4 -9.60 -9.28 -0.95
N SER A 5 -8.97 -9.48 0.22
CA SER A 5 -8.64 -10.82 0.73
C SER A 5 -7.77 -11.66 -0.23
N GLY A 6 -6.91 -11.01 -1.01
CA GLY A 6 -6.03 -11.65 -1.99
C GLY A 6 -6.60 -11.73 -3.41
N ALA A 7 -7.83 -11.27 -3.65
CA ALA A 7 -8.46 -11.35 -4.97
C ALA A 7 -8.11 -10.18 -5.91
N SER A 8 -7.61 -9.04 -5.40
CA SER A 8 -7.38 -7.85 -6.24
C SER A 8 -5.95 -7.69 -6.76
N CYS A 9 -5.01 -8.51 -6.30
CA CYS A 9 -3.63 -8.52 -6.79
C CYS A 9 -3.04 -9.94 -6.74
N ALA A 10 -1.94 -10.17 -7.45
CA ALA A 10 -1.24 -11.45 -7.34
C ALA A 10 -0.72 -11.67 -5.89
N PRO A 11 -0.74 -12.91 -5.37
CA PRO A 11 -0.20 -13.20 -4.04
C PRO A 11 1.27 -12.77 -3.88
N SER A 12 2.10 -13.02 -4.90
CA SER A 12 3.51 -12.64 -4.91
C SER A 12 3.73 -11.14 -4.77
N LEU A 13 2.87 -10.31 -5.37
CA LEU A 13 2.91 -8.85 -5.19
C LEU A 13 2.60 -8.47 -3.74
N SER A 14 1.52 -9.00 -3.16
CA SER A 14 1.15 -8.67 -1.78
C SER A 14 2.21 -9.09 -0.76
N THR A 15 2.89 -10.22 -0.99
CA THR A 15 4.01 -10.67 -0.15
C THR A 15 5.17 -9.67 -0.19
N GLN A 16 5.62 -9.24 -1.38
CA GLN A 16 6.72 -8.28 -1.48
C GLN A 16 6.38 -6.92 -0.84
N LEU A 17 5.11 -6.50 -0.90
CA LEU A 17 4.66 -5.27 -0.24
C LEU A 17 4.65 -5.40 1.29
N ILE A 18 4.32 -6.58 1.83
CA ILE A 18 4.44 -6.86 3.27
C ILE A 18 5.92 -6.83 3.68
N GLU A 19 6.78 -7.54 2.96
CA GLU A 19 8.22 -7.55 3.25
C GLU A 19 8.83 -6.14 3.21
N CYS A 20 8.36 -5.29 2.28
CA CYS A 20 8.75 -3.88 2.24
C CYS A 20 8.35 -3.14 3.53
N CYS A 21 7.15 -3.40 4.07
CA CYS A 21 6.70 -2.82 5.34
C CYS A 21 7.47 -3.38 6.55
N GLU A 22 7.87 -4.65 6.52
CA GLU A 22 8.60 -5.31 7.61
C GLU A 22 10.06 -4.85 7.74
N ARG A 23 10.65 -4.28 6.68
CA ARG A 23 12.03 -3.76 6.70
C ARG A 23 12.22 -2.46 7.48
N GLN A 24 11.14 -1.87 7.99
CA GLN A 24 11.16 -0.65 8.78
C GLN A 24 10.47 -0.86 10.13
N SER A 25 10.81 -0.03 11.12
CA SER A 25 10.29 -0.11 12.49
C SER A 25 9.46 1.11 12.92
N VAL A 26 9.28 2.09 12.04
CA VAL A 26 8.60 3.37 12.30
C VAL A 26 7.08 3.23 12.31
N PHE A 27 6.53 2.44 11.39
CA PHE A 27 5.09 2.26 11.20
C PHE A 27 4.68 0.81 11.45
N SER A 28 3.57 0.62 12.16
CA SER A 28 2.89 -0.67 12.17
C SER A 28 2.15 -0.89 10.86
N HIS A 29 1.92 -2.16 10.50
CA HIS A 29 1.20 -2.52 9.29
C HIS A 29 0.29 -3.73 9.54
N ILE A 30 -0.78 -3.82 8.74
CA ILE A 30 -1.69 -4.96 8.71
C ILE A 30 -2.20 -5.16 7.29
N LEU A 31 -2.26 -6.41 6.83
CA LEU A 31 -2.87 -6.78 5.56
C LEU A 31 -4.31 -7.30 5.81
N ASN A 32 -5.27 -6.77 5.06
CA ASN A 32 -6.68 -7.17 5.10
C ASN A 32 -7.28 -7.19 6.52
N GLY A 33 -6.91 -6.19 7.33
CA GLY A 33 -7.47 -5.98 8.68
C GLY A 33 -8.94 -5.55 8.63
N ARG A 34 -9.28 -4.47 9.34
CA ARG A 34 -10.66 -3.92 9.31
C ARG A 34 -11.14 -3.63 7.89
N PHE A 35 -10.24 -3.14 7.06
CA PHE A 35 -10.53 -2.80 5.69
C PHE A 35 -9.70 -3.68 4.75
N LYS A 36 -10.40 -4.35 3.85
CA LYS A 36 -9.82 -5.34 2.93
C LYS A 36 -9.66 -4.80 1.52
N GLY A 37 -9.77 -3.50 1.30
CA GLY A 37 -9.91 -2.88 -0.03
C GLY A 37 -11.35 -2.43 -0.26
N GLY A 38 -11.54 -1.26 -0.87
CA GLY A 38 -12.83 -0.63 -1.11
C GLY A 38 -13.44 -1.01 -2.45
N TYR A 39 -14.45 -0.25 -2.91
CA TYR A 39 -15.09 -0.48 -4.21
C TYR A 39 -14.07 -0.50 -5.36
N ILE A 40 -13.18 0.50 -5.45
CA ILE A 40 -12.16 0.61 -6.51
C ILE A 40 -11.26 -0.63 -6.53
N THR A 41 -10.71 -1.02 -5.37
CA THR A 41 -9.84 -2.21 -5.27
C THR A 41 -10.54 -3.49 -5.71
N ARG A 42 -11.85 -3.62 -5.41
CA ARG A 42 -12.64 -4.80 -5.80
C ARG A 42 -13.05 -4.80 -7.26
N ALA A 43 -13.42 -3.64 -7.78
CA ALA A 43 -13.96 -3.51 -9.13
C ALA A 43 -12.87 -3.54 -10.21
N TYR A 44 -11.67 -3.03 -9.89
CA TYR A 44 -10.57 -2.89 -10.86
C TYR A 44 -9.38 -3.81 -10.59
N GLY A 45 -9.41 -4.57 -9.50
CA GLY A 45 -8.46 -5.67 -9.30
C GLY A 45 -8.89 -6.89 -10.08
N SER A 46 -8.16 -7.23 -11.15
CA SER A 46 -8.38 -8.42 -11.97
C SER A 46 -7.02 -9.07 -12.30
N PRO A 47 -6.40 -9.82 -11.37
CA PRO A 47 -5.07 -10.38 -11.56
C PRO A 47 -4.95 -11.29 -12.79
N GLN A 48 -6.05 -11.96 -13.16
CA GLN A 48 -6.16 -12.78 -14.37
C GLN A 48 -6.03 -11.97 -15.66
N ASP A 49 -6.40 -10.68 -15.64
CA ASP A 49 -6.27 -9.75 -16.76
C ASP A 49 -5.05 -8.83 -16.59
N HIS A 50 -4.09 -9.22 -15.74
CA HIS A 50 -2.87 -8.46 -15.43
C HIS A 50 -3.14 -7.08 -14.79
N GLN A 51 -4.31 -6.90 -14.17
CA GLN A 51 -4.67 -5.69 -13.44
C GLN A 51 -4.59 -5.94 -11.94
N HIS A 52 -3.72 -5.20 -11.24
CA HIS A 52 -3.49 -5.37 -9.81
C HIS A 52 -3.83 -4.10 -9.06
N ALA A 53 -4.75 -4.21 -8.10
CA ALA A 53 -5.16 -3.11 -7.24
C ALA A 53 -4.83 -3.42 -5.77
N VAL A 54 -4.21 -2.47 -5.09
CA VAL A 54 -3.89 -2.53 -3.66
C VAL A 54 -4.38 -1.23 -3.00
N GLN A 55 -5.04 -1.34 -1.86
CA GLN A 55 -5.45 -0.20 -1.05
C GLN A 55 -4.48 0.04 0.10
N LEU A 56 -4.06 1.31 0.27
CA LEU A 56 -3.31 1.77 1.43
C LEU A 56 -4.21 2.62 2.32
N GLU A 57 -4.04 2.47 3.63
CA GLU A 57 -4.76 3.22 4.64
C GLU A 57 -3.77 3.77 5.63
N LEU A 58 -3.81 5.08 5.82
CA LEU A 58 -2.80 5.84 6.53
C LEU A 58 -3.47 6.57 7.69
N SER A 59 -2.91 6.45 8.88
CA SER A 59 -3.34 7.29 10.01
C SER A 59 -2.93 8.74 9.75
N GLN A 60 -3.83 9.70 10.01
CA GLN A 60 -3.57 11.13 9.85
C GLN A 60 -2.38 11.59 10.70
N LEU A 61 -2.23 11.04 11.92
CA LEU A 61 -1.10 11.30 12.81
C LEU A 61 0.27 11.18 12.11
N ASN A 62 0.38 10.33 11.09
CA ASN A 62 1.63 10.07 10.37
C ASN A 62 2.05 11.20 9.41
N TYR A 63 1.18 12.16 9.10
CA TYR A 63 1.49 13.23 8.13
C TYR A 63 0.80 14.57 8.40
N MET A 64 -0.12 14.65 9.36
CA MET A 64 -0.86 15.87 9.67
C MET A 64 -1.30 15.91 11.14
N SER A 65 -1.72 17.09 11.60
CA SER A 65 -2.42 17.25 12.87
C SER A 65 -3.80 16.60 12.81
N GLU A 66 -4.21 15.92 13.88
CA GLU A 66 -5.58 15.40 14.05
C GLU A 66 -6.53 16.44 14.68
N ALA A 67 -6.00 17.62 15.02
CA ALA A 67 -6.76 18.76 15.49
C ALA A 67 -6.79 19.86 14.43
N GLU A 68 -7.93 20.55 14.33
CA GLU A 68 -8.13 21.73 13.50
C GLU A 68 -7.01 22.77 13.73
N PRO A 69 -6.39 23.35 12.67
CA PRO A 69 -6.81 23.34 11.26
C PRO A 69 -6.28 22.16 10.43
N TYR A 70 -5.88 21.05 11.07
CA TYR A 70 -5.42 19.83 10.39
C TYR A 70 -4.17 20.03 9.53
N SER A 71 -3.26 20.89 10.01
CA SER A 71 -2.04 21.24 9.27
C SER A 71 -1.23 20.01 8.87
N TYR A 72 -0.76 20.00 7.62
CA TYR A 72 0.25 19.05 7.17
C TYR A 72 1.55 19.24 7.97
N LEU A 73 2.18 18.14 8.35
CA LEU A 73 3.40 18.11 9.16
C LEU A 73 4.54 17.47 8.35
N PRO A 74 5.37 18.27 7.65
CA PRO A 74 6.38 17.75 6.72
C PRO A 74 7.35 16.76 7.35
N GLU A 75 7.75 17.00 8.60
CA GLU A 75 8.69 16.12 9.30
C GLU A 75 8.12 14.72 9.55
N ARG A 76 6.83 14.62 9.91
CA ARG A 76 6.15 13.33 10.07
C ARG A 76 5.94 12.65 8.71
N ALA A 77 5.49 13.44 7.74
CA ALA A 77 5.18 12.97 6.41
C ALA A 77 6.41 12.47 5.66
N ALA A 78 7.61 13.00 5.93
CA ALA A 78 8.85 12.60 5.27
C ALA A 78 9.09 11.08 5.36
N HIS A 79 8.99 10.50 6.55
CA HIS A 79 9.16 9.05 6.73
C HIS A 79 8.06 8.25 6.03
N LEU A 80 6.83 8.75 6.06
CA LEU A 80 5.71 8.10 5.39
C LEU A 80 5.89 8.12 3.87
N GLN A 81 6.30 9.25 3.30
CA GLN A 81 6.59 9.40 1.87
C GLN A 81 7.69 8.46 1.42
N GLN A 82 8.76 8.28 2.22
CA GLN A 82 9.82 7.32 1.91
C GLN A 82 9.27 5.88 1.82
N LEU A 83 8.44 5.45 2.79
CA LEU A 83 7.82 4.13 2.73
C LEU A 83 6.87 3.99 1.53
N LEU A 84 6.04 4.99 1.27
CA LEU A 84 5.13 5.00 0.11
C LEU A 84 5.90 4.89 -1.21
N GLN A 85 7.02 5.61 -1.34
CA GLN A 85 7.89 5.53 -2.50
C GLN A 85 8.46 4.12 -2.67
N GLN A 86 8.93 3.49 -1.59
CA GLN A 86 9.44 2.11 -1.63
C GLN A 86 8.37 1.10 -2.04
N LEU A 87 7.14 1.26 -1.55
CA LEU A 87 6.00 0.42 -1.94
C LEU A 87 5.70 0.56 -3.44
N VAL A 88 5.62 1.79 -3.96
CA VAL A 88 5.40 2.03 -5.40
C VAL A 88 6.53 1.45 -6.24
N ILE A 89 7.78 1.64 -5.86
CA ILE A 89 8.94 1.06 -6.55
C ILE A 89 8.86 -0.48 -6.53
N THR A 90 8.44 -1.07 -5.42
CA THR A 90 8.26 -2.52 -5.30
C THR A 90 7.20 -3.02 -6.28
N MET A 91 6.05 -2.32 -6.39
CA MET A 91 5.02 -2.67 -7.37
C MET A 91 5.52 -2.59 -8.82
N LEU A 92 6.27 -1.53 -9.15
CA LEU A 92 6.84 -1.35 -10.48
C LEU A 92 7.83 -2.46 -10.84
N LYS A 93 8.81 -2.73 -9.97
CA LYS A 93 9.81 -3.79 -10.18
C LYS A 93 9.18 -5.17 -10.29
N TRP A 94 8.19 -5.45 -9.45
CA TRP A 94 7.45 -6.70 -9.52
C TRP A 94 6.72 -6.84 -10.86
N GLY A 95 6.06 -5.77 -11.32
CA GLY A 95 5.35 -5.77 -12.61
C GLY A 95 6.29 -5.98 -13.80
N GLU A 96 7.45 -5.32 -13.79
CA GLU A 96 8.51 -5.54 -14.79
C GLU A 96 8.94 -7.01 -14.83
N GLN A 97 9.27 -7.59 -13.67
CA GLN A 97 9.69 -9.00 -13.57
C GLN A 97 8.60 -9.99 -14.00
N GLN A 98 7.34 -9.68 -13.71
CA GLN A 98 6.21 -10.57 -13.95
C GLN A 98 5.74 -10.55 -15.41
N TYR A 99 5.84 -9.39 -16.10
CA TYR A 99 5.20 -9.18 -17.39
C TYR A 99 6.12 -8.69 -18.52
N GLN A 100 7.37 -8.32 -18.26
CA GLN A 100 8.34 -8.11 -19.34
C GLN A 100 8.98 -9.44 -19.74
N HIS A 101 8.30 -10.18 -20.62
CA HIS A 101 8.89 -11.22 -21.49
C HIS A 101 8.41 -10.97 -22.93
#